data_AF-A0A9D2AZE4-F1
#
_entry.id   AF-A0A9D2AZE4-F1
#
_cell.length_a   1.000
_cell.length_b   1.000
_cell.length_c   1.000
_cell.angle_alpha   90.00
_cell.angle_beta   90.00
_cell.angle_gamma   90.00
#
_symmetry.space_group_name_H-M   'P 1'
#
loop_
_entity.id
_entity.type
_entity.pdbx_description
1 polymer ?
#
loop_
_entity_poly.entity_id
_entity_poly.type
_entity_poly.pdbx_seq_one_letter_code
_entity_poly.pdbx_strand_id
1 'polypeptide(L)'
;MFFLLKPSPRTQTPKLMEAIRSLKMVRIAGEVNQIKYKGEAIPIVNGLLKKNGKPKKPYEVFYYQNISAIENGMADFDFMKLPRQINEECVFDNGTNWGNLAPNDVSHCVSLISRVTNLSNTPELNQIFGFQQMKTNNDLTDILSEFISDENNDIKLLRLNLESVKYDFQVRETLVNAIGKFLLTKARSGSFRNSPVVVFIDEAHQFLNKSIKDEYFDSKPLDAFDSIAKECRKYGLFLCIATQMPRDIPQGTLSQMGTFIAHRLINHYDKEAVSSACNTANKNTLDFLPILGEGEAILTGVDFPMPVIMKFEEPKVKPDSSTPKLK
;
A
#
# COMPACT_ATOMS: atom_id res chain seq x y z
N MET A 1 5.86 -2.99 -3.53
CA MET A 1 7.07 -3.42 -4.27
C MET A 1 8.00 -2.26 -4.62
N PHE A 2 7.63 -1.31 -5.50
CA PHE A 2 8.51 -0.16 -5.85
C PHE A 2 8.97 0.66 -4.65
N PHE A 3 8.08 0.87 -3.68
CA PHE A 3 8.41 1.53 -2.42
C PHE A 3 9.53 0.80 -1.65
N LEU A 4 9.41 -0.52 -1.50
CA LEU A 4 10.40 -1.34 -0.80
C LEU A 4 11.73 -1.47 -1.56
N LEU A 5 11.66 -1.57 -2.89
CA LEU A 5 12.83 -1.82 -3.73
C LEU A 5 13.60 -0.56 -4.13
N LYS A 6 12.95 0.62 -4.09
CA LYS A 6 13.51 1.93 -4.50
C LYS A 6 14.36 1.85 -5.79
N PRO A 7 13.83 1.36 -6.92
CA PRO A 7 14.61 1.27 -8.16
C PRO A 7 14.96 2.67 -8.69
N SER A 8 16.12 2.83 -9.31
CA SER A 8 16.45 4.06 -10.03
C SER A 8 15.41 4.31 -11.15
N PRO A 9 14.92 5.55 -11.33
CA PRO A 9 13.87 5.83 -12.31
C PRO A 9 14.27 5.51 -13.75
N ARG A 10 15.52 5.83 -14.14
CA ARG A 10 15.97 5.73 -15.53
C ARG A 10 16.49 4.36 -15.93
N THR A 11 17.22 3.67 -15.05
CA THR A 11 17.96 2.44 -15.43
C THR A 11 17.33 1.17 -14.87
N GLN A 12 16.79 1.20 -13.65
CA GLN A 12 16.27 -0.01 -12.99
C GLN A 12 14.76 -0.18 -13.11
N THR A 13 13.99 0.92 -13.05
CA THR A 13 12.52 0.88 -13.12
C THR A 13 12.00 0.20 -14.40
N PRO A 14 12.52 0.51 -15.61
CA PRO A 14 12.07 -0.17 -16.83
C PRO A 14 12.32 -1.68 -16.79
N LYS A 15 13.51 -2.10 -16.32
CA LYS A 15 13.88 -3.51 -16.23
C LYS A 15 13.06 -4.26 -15.18
N LEU A 16 12.78 -3.63 -14.04
CA LEU A 16 11.91 -4.21 -13.01
C LEU A 16 10.48 -4.40 -13.54
N MET A 17 9.91 -3.42 -14.24
CA MET A 17 8.58 -3.52 -14.81
C MET A 17 8.49 -4.64 -15.85
N GLU A 18 9.45 -4.70 -16.77
CA GLU A 18 9.51 -5.78 -17.76
C GLU A 18 9.69 -7.16 -17.12
N ALA A 19 10.49 -7.26 -16.05
CA ALA A 19 10.68 -8.53 -15.35
C ALA A 19 9.38 -9.00 -14.67
N ILE A 20 8.64 -8.08 -14.06
CA ILE A 20 7.32 -8.36 -13.48
C ILE A 20 6.36 -8.85 -14.56
N ARG A 21 6.29 -8.16 -15.72
CA ARG A 21 5.46 -8.57 -16.86
C ARG A 21 5.82 -9.96 -17.35
N SER A 22 7.11 -10.22 -17.57
CA SER A 22 7.61 -11.53 -18.00
C SER A 22 7.22 -12.65 -17.03
N LEU A 23 7.36 -12.45 -15.71
CA LEU A 23 6.98 -13.46 -14.72
C LEU A 23 5.47 -13.68 -14.64
N LYS A 24 4.66 -12.62 -14.78
CA LYS A 24 3.21 -12.77 -14.90
C LYS A 24 2.82 -13.54 -16.16
N MET A 25 3.48 -13.27 -17.29
CA MET A 25 3.26 -14.03 -18.52
C MET A 25 3.61 -15.51 -18.34
N VAL A 26 4.75 -15.83 -17.68
CA VAL A 26 5.11 -17.21 -17.34
C VAL A 26 4.02 -17.87 -16.49
N ARG A 27 3.50 -17.18 -15.47
CA ARG A 27 2.39 -17.70 -14.66
C ARG A 27 1.14 -17.98 -15.49
N ILE A 28 0.72 -17.03 -16.35
CA ILE A 28 -0.47 -17.17 -17.20
C ILE A 28 -0.28 -18.30 -18.22
N ALA A 29 0.92 -18.46 -18.74
CA ALA A 29 1.25 -19.50 -19.69
C ALA A 29 1.17 -20.92 -19.07
N GLY A 30 1.27 -21.03 -17.75
CA GLY A 30 1.17 -22.29 -17.02
C GLY A 30 2.39 -23.19 -17.24
N GLU A 31 2.17 -24.51 -17.36
CA GLU A 31 3.23 -25.52 -17.49
C GLU A 31 3.85 -25.62 -18.90
N VAL A 32 3.74 -24.56 -19.72
CA VAL A 32 4.32 -24.55 -21.07
C VAL A 32 5.79 -24.14 -21.03
N ASN A 33 6.59 -24.77 -21.90
CA ASN A 33 8.04 -24.50 -21.99
C ASN A 33 8.39 -23.30 -22.89
N GLN A 34 7.40 -22.62 -23.48
CA GLN A 34 7.63 -21.50 -24.40
C GLN A 34 6.33 -20.77 -24.76
N ILE A 35 6.46 -19.49 -25.10
CA ILE A 35 5.40 -18.68 -25.71
C ILE A 35 5.65 -18.65 -27.21
N LYS A 36 4.63 -18.95 -28.04
CA LYS A 36 4.77 -19.10 -29.49
C LYS A 36 3.85 -18.18 -30.28
N TYR A 37 4.31 -17.77 -31.46
CA TYR A 37 3.47 -17.14 -32.47
C TYR A 37 4.03 -17.39 -33.87
N LYS A 38 3.21 -17.93 -34.78
CA LYS A 38 3.55 -18.14 -36.21
C LYS A 38 4.95 -18.73 -36.47
N GLY A 39 5.30 -19.80 -35.75
CA GLY A 39 6.58 -20.51 -35.92
C GLY A 39 7.75 -19.92 -35.12
N GLU A 40 7.60 -18.71 -34.58
CA GLU A 40 8.54 -18.10 -33.64
C GLU A 40 8.19 -18.47 -32.19
N ALA A 41 9.20 -18.52 -31.32
CA ALA A 41 9.01 -18.85 -29.92
C ALA A 41 10.04 -18.19 -29.00
N ILE A 42 9.58 -17.91 -27.77
CA ILE A 42 10.43 -17.47 -26.66
C ILE A 42 10.38 -18.57 -25.60
N PRO A 43 11.52 -19.19 -25.26
CA PRO A 43 11.54 -20.29 -24.30
C PRO A 43 11.31 -19.80 -22.88
N ILE A 44 10.61 -20.63 -22.10
CA ILE A 44 10.47 -20.53 -20.66
C ILE A 44 11.34 -21.62 -20.05
N VAL A 45 12.35 -21.22 -19.28
CA VAL A 45 13.33 -22.15 -18.69
C VAL A 45 13.39 -21.90 -17.19
N ASN A 46 13.11 -22.92 -16.38
CA ASN A 46 13.09 -22.84 -14.92
C ASN A 46 12.16 -21.71 -14.38
N GLY A 47 11.05 -21.45 -15.08
CA GLY A 47 10.12 -20.37 -14.75
C GLY A 47 10.60 -18.96 -15.12
N LEU A 48 11.59 -18.84 -16.00
CA LEU A 48 12.11 -17.56 -16.51
C LEU A 48 11.86 -17.44 -18.01
N LEU A 49 11.41 -16.27 -18.45
CA LEU A 49 11.20 -15.98 -19.87
C LEU A 49 12.51 -15.50 -20.50
N LYS A 50 13.08 -16.28 -21.42
CA LYS A 50 14.42 -16.06 -21.98
C LYS A 50 14.35 -15.26 -23.29
N LYS A 51 14.41 -13.94 -23.19
CA LYS A 51 14.28 -13.00 -24.34
C LYS A 51 15.55 -12.86 -25.19
N ASN A 52 16.73 -13.10 -24.63
CA ASN A 52 18.02 -12.91 -25.30
C ASN A 52 18.07 -13.59 -26.69
N GLY A 53 18.30 -12.79 -27.73
CA GLY A 53 18.40 -13.25 -29.12
C GLY A 53 17.08 -13.77 -29.73
N LYS A 54 15.93 -13.48 -29.12
CA LYS A 54 14.61 -13.96 -29.60
C LYS A 54 13.81 -12.87 -30.32
N PRO A 55 12.89 -13.25 -31.21
CA PRO A 55 11.96 -12.31 -31.81
C PRO A 55 10.94 -11.81 -30.79
N LYS A 56 10.54 -10.54 -30.92
CA LYS A 56 9.58 -9.90 -30.01
C LYS A 56 8.14 -10.34 -30.23
N LYS A 57 7.81 -10.84 -31.43
CA LYS A 57 6.42 -11.05 -31.82
C LYS A 57 5.64 -12.02 -30.93
N PRO A 58 6.20 -13.18 -30.50
CA PRO A 58 5.50 -14.06 -29.55
C PRO A 58 5.15 -13.38 -28.23
N TYR A 59 6.03 -12.52 -27.71
CA TYR A 59 5.79 -11.77 -26.48
C TYR A 59 4.72 -10.71 -26.66
N GLU A 60 4.82 -9.88 -27.71
CA GLU A 60 3.85 -8.82 -27.98
C GLU A 60 2.44 -9.40 -28.09
N VAL A 61 2.28 -10.46 -28.89
CA VAL A 61 0.97 -11.10 -29.09
C VAL A 61 0.42 -11.66 -27.79
N PHE A 62 1.24 -12.39 -27.02
CA PHE A 62 0.80 -12.92 -25.73
C PHE A 62 0.48 -11.81 -24.72
N TYR A 63 1.29 -10.75 -24.68
CA TYR A 63 1.08 -9.60 -23.83
C TYR A 63 -0.26 -8.92 -24.14
N TYR A 64 -0.53 -8.60 -25.40
CA TYR A 64 -1.78 -7.93 -25.80
C TYR A 64 -3.01 -8.80 -25.58
N GLN A 65 -2.91 -10.13 -25.79
CA GLN A 65 -4.00 -11.05 -25.51
C GLN A 65 -4.35 -11.14 -24.02
N ASN A 66 -3.38 -10.88 -23.13
CA ASN A 66 -3.52 -11.04 -21.69
C ASN A 66 -3.32 -9.74 -20.92
N ILE A 67 -3.44 -8.58 -21.59
CA ILE A 67 -3.03 -7.29 -21.03
C ILE A 67 -3.75 -6.96 -19.71
N SER A 68 -5.05 -7.26 -19.62
CA SER A 68 -5.84 -7.03 -18.42
C SER A 68 -5.38 -7.87 -17.23
N ALA A 69 -4.89 -9.09 -17.46
CA ALA A 69 -4.35 -9.96 -16.41
C ALA A 69 -2.92 -9.55 -16.02
N ILE A 70 -2.11 -9.13 -16.99
CA ILE A 70 -0.72 -8.72 -16.75
C ILE A 70 -0.65 -7.37 -16.01
N GLU A 71 -1.45 -6.40 -16.43
CA GLU A 71 -1.45 -5.02 -15.93
C GLU A 71 -2.51 -4.78 -14.82
N ASN A 72 -2.99 -5.85 -14.18
CA ASN A 72 -3.99 -5.79 -13.10
C ASN A 72 -3.53 -5.10 -11.79
N GLY A 73 -2.29 -4.62 -11.74
CA GLY A 73 -1.69 -3.96 -10.56
C GLY A 73 -1.36 -4.90 -9.40
N MET A 74 -1.71 -6.18 -9.46
CA MET A 74 -1.39 -7.18 -8.44
C MET A 74 0.04 -7.71 -8.61
N ALA A 75 0.61 -8.28 -7.54
CA ALA A 75 1.92 -8.94 -7.57
C ALA A 75 1.76 -10.46 -7.62
N ASP A 76 0.94 -10.93 -8.56
CA ASP A 76 0.56 -12.32 -8.77
C ASP A 76 1.61 -13.06 -9.62
N PHE A 77 2.83 -13.17 -9.12
CA PHE A 77 3.92 -13.92 -9.77
C PHE A 77 4.90 -14.49 -8.73
N ASP A 78 5.77 -15.41 -9.14
CA ASP A 78 6.81 -15.96 -8.26
C ASP A 78 7.89 -14.91 -7.98
N PHE A 79 7.81 -14.27 -6.80
CA PHE A 79 8.73 -13.22 -6.38
C PHE A 79 10.19 -13.71 -6.31
N MET A 80 10.42 -15.00 -6.01
CA MET A 80 11.78 -15.57 -5.90
C MET A 80 12.50 -15.63 -7.24
N LYS A 81 11.76 -15.58 -8.35
CA LYS A 81 12.33 -15.54 -9.71
C LYS A 81 12.70 -14.13 -10.14
N LEU A 82 12.22 -13.10 -9.45
CA LEU A 82 12.39 -11.70 -9.85
C LEU A 82 13.85 -11.26 -9.99
N PRO A 83 14.78 -11.58 -9.05
CA PRO A 83 16.20 -11.23 -9.22
C PRO A 83 16.79 -11.78 -10.52
N ARG A 84 16.45 -13.03 -10.87
CA ARG A 84 16.95 -13.69 -12.08
C ARG A 84 16.26 -13.13 -13.33
N GLN A 85 14.95 -12.90 -13.29
CA GLN A 85 14.25 -12.33 -14.43
C GLN A 85 14.73 -10.91 -14.74
N ILE A 86 15.01 -10.07 -13.74
CA ILE A 86 15.60 -8.73 -13.98
C ILE A 86 16.87 -8.84 -14.83
N ASN A 87 17.71 -9.83 -14.56
CA ASN A 87 18.91 -10.08 -15.37
C ASN A 87 18.58 -10.52 -16.80
N GLU A 88 17.52 -11.31 -17.00
CA GLU A 88 17.05 -11.68 -18.35
C GLU A 88 16.49 -10.50 -19.15
N GLU A 89 16.05 -9.43 -18.47
CA GLU A 89 15.61 -8.20 -19.14
C GLU A 89 16.77 -7.28 -19.56
N CYS A 90 18.00 -7.55 -19.11
CA CYS A 90 19.20 -6.80 -19.45
C CYS A 90 19.74 -7.19 -20.84
N VAL A 91 18.91 -7.06 -21.87
CA VAL A 91 19.24 -7.34 -23.28
C VAL A 91 19.12 -6.08 -24.14
N PHE A 92 19.89 -6.01 -25.23
CA PHE A 92 19.77 -4.93 -26.20
C PHE A 92 18.42 -4.96 -26.92
N ASP A 93 17.91 -3.79 -27.27
CA ASP A 93 16.76 -3.65 -28.16
C ASP A 93 17.24 -3.44 -29.60
N ASN A 94 17.05 -4.44 -30.46
CA ASN A 94 17.43 -4.39 -31.87
C ASN A 94 16.19 -4.19 -32.79
N GLY A 95 15.14 -3.55 -32.28
CA GLY A 95 13.89 -3.32 -33.02
C GLY A 95 12.97 -4.52 -32.96
N THR A 96 13.01 -5.39 -33.98
CA THR A 96 12.10 -6.56 -34.10
C THR A 96 12.52 -7.76 -33.26
N ASN A 97 13.80 -7.83 -32.87
CA ASN A 97 14.36 -8.87 -32.03
C ASN A 97 15.01 -8.24 -30.80
N TRP A 98 15.07 -8.99 -29.69
CA TRP A 98 16.03 -8.66 -28.64
C TRP A 98 17.42 -9.11 -29.07
N GLY A 99 18.41 -8.27 -28.79
CA GLY A 99 19.82 -8.58 -29.01
C GLY A 99 20.41 -9.44 -27.89
N ASN A 100 21.74 -9.43 -27.85
CA ASN A 100 22.52 -10.08 -26.81
C ASN A 100 22.37 -9.38 -25.45
N LEU A 101 22.95 -10.00 -24.41
CA LEU A 101 23.07 -9.39 -23.09
C LEU A 101 23.74 -8.00 -23.18
N ALA A 102 23.17 -7.01 -22.51
CA ALA A 102 23.67 -5.65 -22.39
C ALA A 102 24.43 -5.49 -21.06
N PRO A 103 25.79 -5.54 -21.04
CA PRO A 103 26.56 -5.60 -19.79
C PRO A 103 26.37 -4.37 -18.89
N ASN A 104 26.15 -3.21 -19.49
CA ASN A 104 25.90 -1.96 -18.75
C ASN A 104 24.57 -2.05 -17.97
N ASP A 105 23.51 -2.57 -18.60
CA ASP A 105 22.22 -2.76 -17.93
C ASP A 105 22.34 -3.74 -16.76
N VAL A 106 23.08 -4.83 -16.93
CA VAL A 106 23.36 -5.79 -15.85
C VAL A 106 24.03 -5.08 -14.68
N SER A 107 25.09 -4.32 -14.97
CA SER A 107 25.87 -3.57 -13.98
C SER A 107 24.99 -2.57 -13.22
N HIS A 108 24.10 -1.85 -13.91
CA HIS A 108 23.14 -0.94 -13.29
C HIS A 108 22.09 -1.65 -12.43
N CYS A 109 21.76 -2.91 -12.73
CA CYS A 109 20.74 -3.66 -12.00
C CYS A 109 21.28 -4.44 -10.79
N VAL A 110 22.60 -4.59 -10.61
CA VAL A 110 23.20 -5.34 -9.49
C VAL A 110 22.66 -4.90 -8.13
N SER A 111 22.58 -3.59 -7.87
CA SER A 111 22.07 -3.09 -6.59
C SER A 111 20.57 -3.31 -6.40
N LEU A 112 19.77 -3.31 -7.47
CA LEU A 112 18.36 -3.69 -7.41
C LEU A 112 18.21 -5.18 -7.11
N ILE A 113 18.92 -6.04 -7.84
CA ILE A 113 18.90 -7.50 -7.67
C ILE A 113 19.29 -7.87 -6.23
N SER A 114 20.33 -7.24 -5.69
CA SER A 114 20.74 -7.41 -4.28
C SER A 114 19.63 -7.02 -3.32
N ARG A 115 18.97 -5.87 -3.52
CA ARG A 115 17.84 -5.45 -2.68
C ARG A 115 16.65 -6.40 -2.76
N VAL A 116 16.26 -6.88 -3.96
CA VAL A 116 15.20 -7.89 -4.11
C VAL A 116 15.56 -9.16 -3.37
N THR A 117 16.80 -9.62 -3.51
CA THR A 117 17.30 -10.84 -2.85
C THR A 117 17.29 -10.68 -1.33
N ASN A 118 17.79 -9.58 -0.80
CA ASN A 118 17.80 -9.31 0.63
C ASN A 118 16.38 -9.25 1.19
N LEU A 119 15.50 -8.52 0.51
CA LEU A 119 14.09 -8.39 0.87
C LEU A 119 13.39 -9.76 0.95
N SER A 120 13.65 -10.63 -0.03
CA SER A 120 13.12 -11.99 -0.05
C SER A 120 13.69 -12.91 1.03
N ASN A 121 14.78 -12.52 1.70
CA ASN A 121 15.44 -13.32 2.73
C ASN A 121 15.29 -12.70 4.14
N THR A 122 14.76 -11.49 4.26
CA THR A 122 14.46 -10.86 5.55
C THR A 122 13.29 -11.59 6.22
N PRO A 123 13.49 -12.25 7.37
CA PRO A 123 12.45 -13.07 8.02
C PRO A 123 11.17 -12.29 8.32
N GLU A 124 11.29 -11.04 8.76
CA GLU A 124 10.18 -10.17 9.12
C GLU A 124 9.29 -9.86 7.90
N LEU A 125 9.92 -9.57 6.76
CA LEU A 125 9.21 -9.29 5.51
C LEU A 125 8.61 -10.56 4.92
N ASN A 126 9.31 -11.69 5.03
CA ASN A 126 8.79 -13.00 4.63
C ASN A 126 7.59 -13.43 5.47
N GLN A 127 7.57 -13.13 6.77
CA GLN A 127 6.43 -13.45 7.64
C GLN A 127 5.15 -12.71 7.20
N ILE A 128 5.29 -11.50 6.65
CA ILE A 128 4.17 -10.64 6.30
C ILE A 128 3.74 -10.82 4.84
N PHE A 129 4.70 -10.91 3.93
CA PHE A 129 4.44 -10.97 2.49
C PHE A 129 4.58 -12.37 1.91
N GLY A 130 5.08 -13.34 2.67
CA GLY A 130 5.12 -14.74 2.28
C GLY A 130 5.98 -15.04 1.05
N PHE A 131 7.04 -14.27 0.76
CA PHE A 131 7.79 -14.41 -0.52
C PHE A 131 8.31 -15.82 -0.79
N GLN A 132 8.65 -16.57 0.25
CA GLN A 132 9.15 -17.95 0.17
C GLN A 132 8.09 -19.01 0.52
N GLN A 133 6.85 -18.60 0.77
CA GLN A 133 5.79 -19.48 1.25
C GLN A 133 4.79 -19.77 0.12
N MET A 134 4.24 -20.98 0.12
CA MET A 134 3.06 -21.27 -0.68
C MET A 134 1.89 -20.49 -0.10
N LYS A 135 1.05 -19.91 -0.97
CA LYS A 135 -0.17 -19.25 -0.51
C LYS A 135 -1.02 -20.21 0.31
N THR A 136 -1.44 -19.77 1.48
CA THR A 136 -2.32 -20.52 2.39
C THR A 136 -3.71 -19.89 2.38
N ASN A 137 -4.69 -20.56 2.99
CA ASN A 137 -6.06 -20.06 3.11
C ASN A 137 -6.21 -18.82 4.01
N ASN A 138 -5.15 -18.39 4.71
CA ASN A 138 -5.16 -17.23 5.60
C ASN A 138 -4.54 -15.98 4.94
N ASP A 139 -4.64 -15.86 3.61
CA ASP A 139 -4.19 -14.66 2.90
C ASP A 139 -5.06 -13.47 3.33
N LEU A 140 -4.41 -12.37 3.73
CA LEU A 140 -5.10 -11.16 4.21
C LEU A 140 -6.07 -10.62 3.15
N THR A 141 -5.76 -10.77 1.87
CA THR A 141 -6.63 -10.29 0.78
C THR A 141 -7.91 -11.13 0.65
N ASP A 142 -7.86 -12.41 1.02
CA ASP A 142 -9.04 -13.29 1.05
C ASP A 142 -9.91 -12.93 2.25
N ILE A 143 -9.33 -12.78 3.45
CA ILE A 143 -10.03 -12.33 4.66
C ILE A 143 -10.72 -10.97 4.44
N LEU A 144 -10.02 -10.02 3.82
CA LEU A 144 -10.61 -8.73 3.47
C LEU A 144 -11.72 -8.87 2.43
N SER A 145 -11.55 -9.72 1.42
CA SER A 145 -12.58 -9.93 0.40
C SER A 145 -13.84 -10.57 0.98
N GLU A 146 -13.69 -11.53 1.90
CA GLU A 146 -14.80 -12.15 2.63
C GLU A 146 -15.54 -11.13 3.48
N PHE A 147 -14.82 -10.32 4.27
CA PHE A 147 -15.42 -9.28 5.10
C PHE A 147 -16.22 -8.24 4.29
N ILE A 148 -15.74 -7.90 3.09
CA ILE A 148 -16.34 -6.86 2.23
C ILE A 148 -17.48 -7.41 1.36
N SER A 149 -17.58 -8.74 1.23
CA SER A 149 -18.59 -9.38 0.37
C SER A 149 -20.01 -8.97 0.76
N ASP A 150 -20.87 -8.76 -0.24
CA ASP A 150 -22.31 -8.54 -0.02
C ASP A 150 -23.00 -9.75 0.67
N GLU A 151 -22.36 -10.92 0.62
CA GLU A 151 -22.83 -12.14 1.30
C GLU A 151 -22.48 -12.16 2.80
N ASN A 152 -21.57 -11.30 3.26
CA ASN A 152 -21.18 -11.22 4.68
C ASN A 152 -22.28 -10.55 5.52
N ASN A 153 -23.08 -11.38 6.19
CA ASN A 153 -24.13 -10.89 7.08
C ASN A 153 -23.72 -10.87 8.57
N ASP A 154 -22.71 -11.64 8.94
CA ASP A 154 -22.42 -11.94 10.36
C ASP A 154 -21.27 -11.10 10.93
N ILE A 155 -20.25 -10.78 10.12
CA ILE A 155 -19.05 -10.09 10.61
C ILE A 155 -19.21 -8.59 10.38
N LYS A 156 -19.42 -7.83 11.47
CA LYS A 156 -19.55 -6.36 11.45
C LYS A 156 -18.27 -5.60 11.79
N LEU A 157 -17.29 -6.28 12.39
CA LEU A 157 -16.02 -5.70 12.81
C LEU A 157 -14.87 -6.64 12.46
N LEU A 158 -13.96 -6.18 11.61
CA LEU A 158 -12.69 -6.83 11.34
C LEU A 158 -11.56 -6.03 11.98
N ARG A 159 -10.86 -6.62 12.97
CA ARG A 159 -9.71 -6.00 13.62
C ARG A 159 -8.42 -6.62 13.09
N LEU A 160 -7.58 -5.81 12.46
CA LEU A 160 -6.22 -6.19 12.06
C LEU A 160 -5.23 -5.74 13.14
N ASN A 161 -4.72 -6.67 13.95
CA ASN A 161 -3.72 -6.36 14.97
C ASN A 161 -2.30 -6.38 14.37
N LEU A 162 -1.57 -5.28 14.47
CA LEU A 162 -0.19 -5.13 13.98
C LEU A 162 0.86 -5.15 15.10
N GLU A 163 0.47 -5.50 16.33
CA GLU A 163 1.35 -5.52 17.51
C GLU A 163 2.63 -6.32 17.30
N SER A 164 2.52 -7.53 16.72
CA SER A 164 3.68 -8.40 16.46
C SER A 164 4.50 -8.02 15.21
N VAL A 165 4.06 -7.03 14.44
CA VAL A 165 4.81 -6.54 13.29
C VAL A 165 5.92 -5.62 13.80
N LYS A 166 7.18 -5.86 13.46
CA LYS A 166 8.27 -4.99 13.93
C LYS A 166 8.18 -3.59 13.32
N TYR A 167 8.70 -2.59 14.03
CA TYR A 167 8.81 -1.20 13.56
C TYR A 167 9.95 -1.00 12.53
N ASP A 168 10.83 -1.99 12.39
CA ASP A 168 11.98 -1.91 11.51
C ASP A 168 11.58 -1.79 10.04
N PHE A 169 12.46 -1.19 9.22
CA PHE A 169 12.37 -1.18 7.76
C PHE A 169 11.07 -0.66 7.14
N GLN A 170 10.30 0.17 7.86
CA GLN A 170 9.03 0.75 7.37
C GLN A 170 8.01 -0.32 6.92
N VAL A 171 8.08 -1.49 7.53
CA VAL A 171 7.26 -2.65 7.16
C VAL A 171 5.79 -2.40 7.43
N ARG A 172 5.47 -1.84 8.61
CA ARG A 172 4.10 -1.51 9.01
C ARG A 172 3.47 -0.51 8.06
N GLU A 173 4.17 0.57 7.73
CA GLU A 173 3.69 1.61 6.81
C GLU A 173 3.45 1.02 5.42
N THR A 174 4.35 0.16 4.95
CA THR A 174 4.17 -0.52 3.66
C THR A 174 2.96 -1.44 3.67
N LEU A 175 2.77 -2.23 4.73
CA LEU A 175 1.64 -3.15 4.88
C LEU A 175 0.31 -2.38 4.92
N VAL A 176 0.22 -1.37 5.78
CA VAL A 176 -0.98 -0.53 5.93
C VAL A 176 -1.30 0.17 4.61
N ASN A 177 -0.31 0.73 3.91
CA ASN A 177 -0.52 1.32 2.60
C ASN A 177 -0.94 0.29 1.53
N ALA A 178 -0.42 -0.94 1.58
CA ALA A 178 -0.84 -2.01 0.68
C ALA A 178 -2.31 -2.39 0.92
N ILE A 179 -2.74 -2.49 2.17
CA ILE A 179 -4.15 -2.68 2.55
C ILE A 179 -5.00 -1.51 2.01
N GLY A 180 -4.55 -0.27 2.20
CA GLY A 180 -5.23 0.90 1.64
C GLY A 180 -5.39 0.83 0.12
N LYS A 181 -4.35 0.41 -0.63
CA LYS A 181 -4.42 0.23 -2.10
C LYS A 181 -5.37 -0.89 -2.51
N PHE A 182 -5.45 -1.95 -1.73
CA PHE A 182 -6.41 -3.02 -1.95
C PHE A 182 -7.85 -2.50 -1.77
N LEU A 183 -8.13 -1.80 -0.67
CA LEU A 183 -9.44 -1.20 -0.39
C LEU A 183 -9.82 -0.16 -1.45
N LEU A 184 -8.89 0.68 -1.90
CA LEU A 184 -9.10 1.62 -3.00
C LEU A 184 -9.55 0.93 -4.29
N THR A 185 -8.89 -0.17 -4.65
CA THR A 185 -9.23 -0.96 -5.83
C THR A 185 -10.65 -1.51 -5.70
N LYS A 186 -11.01 -2.07 -4.55
CA LYS A 186 -12.36 -2.57 -4.25
C LYS A 186 -13.42 -1.45 -4.26
N ALA A 187 -13.07 -0.26 -3.79
CA ALA A 187 -13.98 0.90 -3.83
C ALA A 187 -14.27 1.33 -5.26
N ARG A 188 -13.22 1.43 -6.09
CA ARG A 188 -13.35 1.81 -7.50
C ARG A 188 -14.11 0.77 -8.33
N SER A 189 -14.07 -0.51 -7.93
CA SER A 189 -14.91 -1.56 -8.52
C SER A 189 -16.35 -1.57 -8.01
N GLY A 190 -16.71 -0.68 -7.09
CA GLY A 190 -18.08 -0.53 -6.57
C GLY A 190 -18.44 -1.45 -5.40
N SER A 191 -17.46 -2.16 -4.80
CA SER A 191 -17.73 -3.20 -3.79
C SER A 191 -18.38 -2.67 -2.50
N PHE A 192 -18.28 -1.36 -2.20
CA PHE A 192 -18.86 -0.77 -0.98
C PHE A 192 -20.14 0.04 -1.23
N ARG A 193 -20.71 -0.01 -2.45
CA ARG A 193 -21.90 0.80 -2.76
C ARG A 193 -23.14 0.36 -2.01
N ASN A 194 -23.33 -0.95 -1.87
CA ASN A 194 -24.48 -1.54 -1.18
C ASN A 194 -24.16 -1.82 0.30
N SER A 195 -22.89 -2.04 0.62
CA SER A 195 -22.39 -2.28 1.97
C SER A 195 -21.25 -1.31 2.29
N PRO A 196 -21.55 -0.09 2.77
CA PRO A 196 -20.52 0.89 3.07
C PRO A 196 -19.63 0.46 4.24
N VAL A 197 -18.33 0.76 4.15
CA VAL A 197 -17.33 0.37 5.15
C VAL A 197 -16.63 1.60 5.71
N VAL A 198 -16.40 1.61 7.02
CA VAL A 198 -15.57 2.60 7.71
C VAL A 198 -14.24 1.96 8.09
N VAL A 199 -13.14 2.51 7.59
CA VAL A 199 -11.79 2.09 7.95
C VAL A 199 -11.32 2.93 9.13
N PHE A 200 -11.04 2.27 10.26
CA PHE A 200 -10.43 2.90 11.42
C PHE A 200 -8.91 2.66 11.40
N ILE A 201 -8.14 3.73 11.51
CA ILE A 201 -6.69 3.67 11.70
C ILE A 201 -6.38 4.24 13.07
N ASP A 202 -5.96 3.37 13.97
CA ASP A 202 -5.43 3.77 15.27
C ASP A 202 -3.95 4.14 15.15
N GLU A 203 -3.46 5.02 16.03
CA GLU A 203 -2.06 5.49 16.03
C GLU A 203 -1.58 5.97 14.64
N ALA A 204 -2.45 6.65 13.89
CA ALA A 204 -2.27 6.82 12.45
C ALA A 204 -1.01 7.59 12.02
N HIS A 205 -0.41 8.38 12.92
CA HIS A 205 0.87 9.03 12.70
C HIS A 205 2.00 8.00 12.44
N GLN A 206 1.86 6.77 12.93
CA GLN A 206 2.82 5.68 12.67
C GLN A 206 2.81 5.24 11.20
N PHE A 207 1.72 5.48 10.45
CA PHE A 207 1.53 4.93 9.11
C PHE A 207 1.39 5.98 8.01
N LEU A 208 0.78 7.13 8.32
CA LEU A 208 0.46 8.17 7.34
C LEU A 208 1.58 9.19 7.16
N ASN A 209 2.51 9.29 8.11
CA ASN A 209 3.64 10.19 8.01
C ASN A 209 4.77 9.55 7.22
N LYS A 210 5.04 10.04 5.99
CA LYS A 210 6.35 10.06 5.31
C LYS A 210 6.17 10.47 3.84
N SER A 211 6.30 11.77 3.57
CA SER A 211 6.92 12.15 2.30
C SER A 211 8.39 11.75 2.42
N ILE A 212 8.79 10.64 1.81
CA ILE A 212 10.20 10.38 1.57
C ILE A 212 10.63 11.40 0.51
N LYS A 213 11.01 12.60 0.93
CA LYS A 213 11.86 13.48 0.13
C LYS A 213 13.25 12.84 0.08
N ASP A 214 13.37 11.71 -0.61
CA ASP A 214 14.65 11.24 -1.11
C ASP A 214 14.90 12.09 -2.37
N GLU A 215 15.82 13.06 -2.30
CA GLU A 215 16.16 14.00 -3.39
C GLU A 215 16.57 13.32 -4.73
N TYR A 216 16.67 11.99 -4.74
CA TYR A 216 17.08 11.17 -5.88
C TYR A 216 16.02 10.15 -6.35
N PHE A 217 14.90 10.00 -5.63
CA PHE A 217 13.88 9.01 -5.96
C PHE A 217 12.49 9.65 -6.05
N ASP A 218 11.89 9.61 -7.23
CA ASP A 218 10.43 9.60 -7.41
C ASP A 218 9.86 8.31 -6.78
N SER A 219 10.02 8.14 -5.47
CA SER A 219 9.40 7.05 -4.75
C SER A 219 7.90 7.30 -4.76
N LYS A 220 7.12 6.34 -5.30
CA LYS A 220 5.65 6.43 -5.23
C LYS A 220 5.28 6.64 -3.75
N PRO A 221 4.58 7.74 -3.40
CA PRO A 221 4.25 8.02 -2.01
C PRO A 221 3.38 6.89 -1.42
N LEU A 222 3.43 6.74 -0.11
CA LEU A 222 2.47 5.91 0.64
C LEU A 222 1.13 6.66 0.73
N ASP A 223 0.50 6.83 -0.43
CA ASP A 223 -0.59 7.75 -0.72
C ASP A 223 -1.98 7.13 -0.66
N ALA A 224 -2.08 5.87 -0.22
CA ALA A 224 -3.35 5.16 -0.27
C ALA A 224 -4.43 5.89 0.55
N PHE A 225 -4.11 6.26 1.78
CA PHE A 225 -5.10 6.88 2.66
C PHE A 225 -5.38 8.34 2.30
N ASP A 226 -4.41 9.06 1.74
CA ASP A 226 -4.65 10.38 1.13
C ASP A 226 -5.68 10.27 -0.01
N SER A 227 -5.55 9.24 -0.84
CA SER A 227 -6.50 8.97 -1.94
C SER A 227 -7.86 8.51 -1.41
N ILE A 228 -7.90 7.70 -0.36
CA ILE A 228 -9.15 7.30 0.31
C ILE A 228 -9.88 8.52 0.84
N ALA A 229 -9.18 9.40 1.58
CA ALA A 229 -9.73 10.61 2.16
C ALA A 229 -10.34 11.54 1.09
N LYS A 230 -9.70 11.67 -0.07
CA LYS A 230 -10.14 12.58 -1.15
C LYS A 230 -11.27 12.03 -2.01
N GLU A 231 -11.22 10.74 -2.36
CA GLU A 231 -12.03 10.21 -3.47
C GLU A 231 -13.10 9.20 -3.04
N CYS A 232 -12.95 8.55 -1.89
CA CYS A 232 -13.68 7.31 -1.62
C CYS A 232 -15.05 7.46 -0.98
N ARG A 233 -15.39 8.65 -0.46
CA ARG A 233 -16.73 8.94 0.08
C ARG A 233 -17.84 8.59 -0.92
N LYS A 234 -17.66 8.89 -2.21
CA LYS A 234 -18.65 8.59 -3.27
C LYS A 234 -18.75 7.10 -3.63
N TYR A 235 -17.82 6.29 -3.15
CA TYR A 235 -17.76 4.85 -3.39
C TYR A 235 -18.21 4.02 -2.17
N GLY A 236 -18.65 4.66 -1.07
CA GLY A 236 -19.09 3.97 0.14
C GLY A 236 -17.96 3.54 1.09
N LEU A 237 -16.73 4.00 0.86
CA LEU A 237 -15.59 3.74 1.73
C LEU A 237 -15.23 5.02 2.50
N PHE A 238 -15.34 4.95 3.82
CA PHE A 238 -15.08 6.04 4.76
C PHE A 238 -13.80 5.80 5.55
N LEU A 239 -13.20 6.88 6.04
CA LEU A 239 -11.96 6.85 6.80
C LEU A 239 -12.14 7.54 8.14
N CYS A 240 -11.73 6.88 9.22
CA CYS A 240 -11.61 7.44 10.55
C CYS A 240 -10.16 7.25 11.03
N ILE A 241 -9.57 8.34 11.51
CA ILE A 241 -8.17 8.41 11.93
C ILE A 241 -8.15 8.78 13.41
N ALA A 242 -7.51 7.95 14.23
CA ALA A 242 -7.19 8.25 15.62
C ALA A 242 -5.67 8.42 15.79
N THR A 243 -5.25 9.50 16.46
CA THR A 243 -3.83 9.80 16.69
C THR A 243 -3.65 10.81 17.82
N GLN A 244 -2.60 10.65 18.60
CA GLN A 244 -2.13 11.60 19.60
C GLN A 244 -1.18 12.69 19.03
N MET A 245 -0.68 12.50 17.81
CA MET A 245 0.20 13.45 17.10
C MET A 245 -0.45 13.90 15.79
N PRO A 246 -1.45 14.79 15.83
CA PRO A 246 -2.12 15.27 14.62
C PRO A 246 -1.16 16.01 13.68
N ARG A 247 -0.12 16.69 14.17
CA ARG A 247 0.89 17.38 13.33
C ARG A 247 1.64 16.46 12.37
N ASP A 248 1.71 15.18 12.69
CA ASP A 248 2.41 14.17 11.89
C ASP A 248 1.52 13.59 10.79
N ILE A 249 0.24 13.95 10.73
CA ILE A 249 -0.64 13.54 9.65
C ILE A 249 -0.47 14.51 8.46
N PRO A 250 -0.37 14.02 7.21
CA PRO A 250 -0.29 14.87 6.05
C PRO A 250 -1.43 15.90 6.00
N GLN A 251 -1.09 17.18 5.82
CA GLN A 251 -2.06 18.28 5.77
C GLN A 251 -3.14 18.04 4.72
N GLY A 252 -2.75 17.47 3.57
CA GLY A 252 -3.66 17.11 2.48
C GLY A 252 -4.70 16.05 2.86
N THR A 253 -4.46 15.26 3.91
CA THR A 253 -5.37 14.23 4.43
C THR A 253 -6.21 14.78 5.57
N LEU A 254 -5.59 15.50 6.52
CA LEU A 254 -6.32 16.19 7.59
C LEU A 254 -7.38 17.15 7.02
N SER A 255 -7.05 17.91 5.98
CA SER A 255 -7.97 18.89 5.39
C SER A 255 -9.17 18.26 4.67
N GLN A 256 -9.18 16.94 4.49
CA GLN A 256 -10.30 16.20 3.89
C GLN A 256 -11.20 15.55 4.96
N MET A 257 -10.81 15.62 6.24
CA MET A 257 -11.62 15.09 7.33
C MET A 257 -12.83 16.00 7.57
N GLY A 258 -14.04 15.46 7.44
CA GLY A 258 -15.27 16.22 7.58
C GLY A 258 -15.72 16.43 9.03
N THR A 259 -15.17 15.66 9.98
CA THR A 259 -15.53 15.71 11.41
C THR A 259 -14.29 15.45 12.24
N PHE A 260 -14.12 16.23 13.30
CA PHE A 260 -13.07 16.11 14.29
C PHE A 260 -13.68 15.96 15.67
N ILE A 261 -13.16 14.99 16.41
CA ILE A 261 -13.36 14.84 17.85
C ILE A 261 -12.00 15.13 18.48
N ALA A 262 -11.82 16.36 18.94
CA ALA A 262 -10.54 16.84 19.47
C ALA A 262 -10.57 16.82 21.00
N HIS A 263 -9.84 15.87 21.59
CA HIS A 263 -9.55 15.83 23.02
C HIS A 263 -8.52 16.90 23.41
N ARG A 264 -8.12 16.91 24.68
CA ARG A 264 -7.11 17.84 25.20
C ARG A 264 -5.82 17.83 24.36
N LEU A 265 -5.50 18.99 23.77
CA LEU A 265 -4.24 19.24 23.06
C LEU A 265 -3.54 20.46 23.69
N ILE A 266 -2.32 20.26 24.18
CA ILE A 266 -1.52 21.29 24.86
C ILE A 266 -0.46 21.88 23.91
N ASN A 267 0.10 21.05 23.03
CA ASN A 267 1.16 21.45 22.13
C ASN A 267 0.65 22.40 21.04
N HIS A 268 1.37 23.50 20.81
CA HIS A 268 1.01 24.51 19.82
C HIS A 268 0.89 23.96 18.40
N TYR A 269 1.84 23.15 17.94
CA TYR A 269 1.84 22.59 16.59
C TYR A 269 0.70 21.59 16.36
N ASP A 270 0.35 20.81 17.38
CA ASP A 270 -0.77 19.88 17.30
C ASP A 270 -2.12 20.62 17.21
N LYS A 271 -2.28 21.67 18.02
CA LYS A 271 -3.44 22.57 17.94
C LYS A 271 -3.51 23.27 16.58
N GLU A 272 -2.39 23.75 16.07
CA GLU A 272 -2.31 24.43 14.78
C GLU A 272 -2.66 23.49 13.61
N ALA A 273 -2.21 22.24 13.66
CA ALA A 273 -2.55 21.23 12.65
C ALA A 273 -4.07 20.99 12.57
N VAL A 274 -4.74 20.83 13.73
CA VAL A 274 -6.20 20.66 13.79
C VAL A 274 -6.93 21.95 13.39
N SER A 275 -6.49 23.10 13.88
CA SER A 275 -7.08 24.42 13.59
C SER A 275 -6.98 24.81 12.12
N SER A 276 -5.90 24.40 11.44
CA SER A 276 -5.69 24.65 10.02
C SER A 276 -6.55 23.74 9.14
N ALA A 277 -6.93 22.56 9.63
CA ALA A 277 -7.80 21.62 8.93
C ALA A 277 -9.30 21.89 9.18
N CYS A 278 -9.65 22.57 10.27
CA CYS A 278 -11.01 22.95 10.61
C CYS A 278 -11.46 24.26 9.92
N ASN A 279 -12.77 24.45 9.78
CA ASN A 279 -13.34 25.70 9.28
C ASN A 279 -12.96 26.88 10.20
N THR A 280 -12.70 28.06 9.61
CA THR A 280 -12.25 29.26 10.33
C THR A 280 -13.23 29.70 11.43
N ALA A 281 -14.53 29.46 11.23
CA ALA A 281 -15.58 29.73 12.21
C ALA A 281 -15.37 29.01 13.55
N ASN A 282 -14.65 27.88 13.56
CA ASN A 282 -14.50 27.03 14.74
C ASN A 282 -13.18 27.28 15.49
N LYS A 283 -12.31 28.18 15.00
CA LYS A 283 -10.97 28.41 15.57
C LYS A 283 -11.00 28.89 17.03
N ASN A 284 -11.92 29.79 17.36
CA ASN A 284 -12.04 30.31 18.72
C ASN A 284 -12.43 29.22 19.73
N THR A 285 -13.19 28.21 19.31
CA THR A 285 -13.52 27.08 20.20
C THR A 285 -12.31 26.17 20.42
N LEU A 286 -11.43 26.02 19.43
CA LEU A 286 -10.21 25.22 19.56
C LEU A 286 -9.19 25.85 20.52
N ASP A 287 -9.36 27.12 20.91
CA ASP A 287 -8.56 27.73 21.97
C ASP A 287 -8.80 27.10 23.35
N PHE A 288 -9.94 26.42 23.54
CA PHE A 288 -10.26 25.71 24.78
C PHE A 288 -9.67 24.29 24.85
N LEU A 289 -9.07 23.77 23.77
CA LEU A 289 -8.44 22.44 23.77
C LEU A 289 -7.47 22.20 24.95
N PRO A 290 -6.63 23.15 25.38
CA PRO A 290 -5.68 22.91 26.47
C PRO A 290 -6.34 22.73 27.84
N ILE A 291 -7.56 23.25 28.04
CA ILE A 291 -8.24 23.24 29.35
C ILE A 291 -9.22 22.08 29.53
N LEU A 292 -9.45 21.26 28.50
CA LEU A 292 -10.36 20.13 28.56
C LEU A 292 -9.91 19.08 29.60
N GLY A 293 -10.85 18.55 30.36
CA GLY A 293 -10.64 17.44 31.28
C GLY A 293 -10.51 16.08 30.58
N GLU A 294 -10.20 15.06 31.38
CA GLU A 294 -10.23 13.67 30.88
C GLU A 294 -11.67 13.27 30.47
N GLY A 295 -11.77 12.60 29.32
CA GLY A 295 -13.05 12.26 28.71
C GLY A 295 -13.78 13.43 28.04
N GLU A 296 -13.28 14.66 28.13
CA GLU A 296 -13.87 15.81 27.43
C GLU A 296 -13.26 15.98 26.03
N ALA A 297 -14.07 16.41 25.07
CA ALA A 297 -13.65 16.72 23.71
C ALA A 297 -14.50 17.84 23.09
N ILE A 298 -13.93 18.48 22.07
CA ILE A 298 -14.65 19.36 21.15
C ILE A 298 -14.98 18.57 19.88
N LEU A 299 -16.26 18.46 19.58
CA LEU A 299 -16.79 17.96 18.32
C LEU A 299 -17.00 19.13 17.35
N THR A 300 -16.37 19.06 16.18
CA THR A 300 -16.52 20.04 15.10
C THR A 300 -16.59 19.33 13.76
N GLY A 301 -17.35 19.84 12.81
CA GLY A 301 -17.40 19.27 11.47
C GLY A 301 -18.23 20.09 10.51
N VAL A 302 -18.18 19.73 9.23
CA VAL A 302 -18.89 20.44 8.15
C VAL A 302 -20.41 20.39 8.30
N ASP A 303 -20.92 19.34 8.94
CA ASP A 303 -22.35 19.13 9.17
C ASP A 303 -22.83 19.73 10.51
N PHE A 304 -21.93 20.32 11.30
CA PHE A 304 -22.26 20.94 12.59
C PHE A 304 -22.24 22.47 12.48
N PRO A 305 -23.35 23.16 12.83
CA PRO A 305 -23.42 24.63 12.72
C PRO A 305 -22.51 25.34 13.74
N MET A 306 -22.18 24.69 14.86
CA MET A 306 -21.30 25.20 15.90
C MET A 306 -20.56 24.03 16.56
N PRO A 307 -19.32 24.22 17.04
CA PRO A 307 -18.63 23.21 17.82
C PRO A 307 -19.39 22.85 19.11
N VAL A 308 -19.40 21.56 19.46
CA VAL A 308 -20.05 21.03 20.65
C VAL A 308 -18.99 20.50 21.60
N ILE A 309 -19.00 20.96 22.86
CA ILE A 309 -18.19 20.36 23.92
C ILE A 309 -18.97 19.18 24.49
N MET A 310 -18.34 18.00 24.51
CA MET A 310 -18.97 16.77 24.99
C MET A 310 -18.06 16.02 25.97
N LYS A 311 -18.67 15.24 26.85
CA LYS A 311 -17.98 14.33 27.78
C LYS A 311 -18.35 12.89 27.44
N PHE A 312 -17.35 12.08 27.17
CA PHE A 312 -17.49 10.67 26.86
C PHE A 312 -17.61 9.84 28.14
N GLU A 313 -18.49 8.83 28.10
CA GLU A 313 -18.56 7.81 29.13
C GLU A 313 -17.39 6.82 28.99
N GLU A 314 -16.95 6.25 30.12
CA GLU A 314 -15.92 5.21 30.08
C GLU A 314 -16.43 3.97 29.32
N PRO A 315 -15.58 3.30 28.53
CA PRO A 315 -15.97 2.10 27.82
C PRO A 315 -16.27 0.97 28.81
N LYS A 316 -17.34 0.20 28.55
CA LYS A 316 -17.71 -0.99 29.34
C LYS A 316 -16.58 -2.03 29.40
N VAL A 317 -15.87 -2.18 28.30
CA VAL A 317 -14.66 -3.02 28.19
C VAL A 317 -13.47 -2.08 28.11
N LYS A 318 -12.66 -2.05 29.17
CA LYS A 318 -11.48 -1.18 29.21
C LYS A 318 -10.37 -1.75 28.33
N PRO A 319 -9.65 -0.91 27.58
CA PRO A 319 -8.46 -1.34 26.85
C PRO A 319 -7.37 -1.78 27.84
N ASP A 320 -6.54 -2.74 27.44
CA ASP A 320 -5.33 -3.08 28.19
C ASP A 320 -4.25 -2.02 27.92
N SER A 321 -4.30 -0.95 28.69
CA SER A 321 -3.40 0.20 28.61
C SER A 321 -2.53 0.34 29.86
N SER A 322 -2.40 -0.73 30.65
CA SER A 322 -1.71 -0.67 31.93
C SER A 322 -0.20 -0.47 31.74
N THR A 323 0.33 0.65 32.27
CA THR A 323 1.77 0.90 32.25
C THR A 323 2.49 -0.21 33.02
N PRO A 324 3.50 -0.86 32.42
CA PRO A 324 4.29 -1.86 33.13
C PRO A 324 4.89 -1.29 34.42
N LYS A 325 4.79 -2.04 35.52
CA LYS A 325 5.37 -1.63 36.79
C LYS A 325 6.89 -1.68 36.69
N LEU A 326 7.56 -0.57 37.03
CA LEU A 326 9.01 -0.57 37.27
C LEU A 326 9.28 -1.47 38.48
N LYS A 327 10.18 -2.44 38.31
CA LYS A 327 10.63 -3.32 39.39
C LYS A 327 11.77 -2.69 40.18
#